data_AF-A0A1R0XL36-F1
#
_entry.id   AF-A0A1R0XL36-F1
#
_cell.length_a   1.000
_cell.length_b   1.000
_cell.length_c   1.000
_cell.angle_alpha   90.00
_cell.angle_beta   90.00
_cell.angle_gamma   90.00
#
_symmetry.space_group_name_H-M   'P 1'
#
loop_
_entity.id
_entity.type
_entity.pdbx_description
1 polymer ?
#
loop_
_entity_poly.entity_id
_entity_poly.type
_entity_poly.pdbx_seq_one_letter_code
_entity_poly.pdbx_strand_id
1 'polypeptide(L)'
;MESGNVRAIATAYQIATLTYPSYEVIELLRPLDINRVLELLLIMRQSPRPVKSPLNFLRRAIQENWSAETMPEKVNRNIEHLEENHYLRKGYSIDEARTLVQRNRARD
;
A
#
# COMPACT_ATOMS: atom_id res chain seq x y z
N MET A 1 13.29 -14.53 19.23
CA MET A 1 12.72 -13.16 19.26
C MET A 1 11.78 -12.87 18.09
N GLU A 2 11.79 -13.63 16.98
CA GLU A 2 10.87 -13.47 15.83
C GLU A 2 9.38 -13.70 16.14
N SER A 3 9.06 -14.61 17.06
CA SER A 3 7.68 -15.02 17.34
C SER A 3 6.82 -13.90 17.95
N GLY A 4 7.45 -12.98 18.70
CA GLY A 4 6.75 -11.88 19.37
C GLY A 4 6.25 -10.81 18.40
N ASN A 5 7.01 -10.54 17.33
CA ASN A 5 6.67 -9.51 16.35
C ASN A 5 5.45 -9.91 15.50
N VAL A 6 5.40 -11.17 15.03
CA VAL A 6 4.26 -11.68 14.24
C VAL A 6 2.94 -11.58 15.00
N ARG A 7 2.92 -11.91 16.30
CA ARG A 7 1.72 -11.80 17.12
C ARG A 7 1.28 -10.35 17.28
N ALA A 8 2.22 -9.43 17.51
CA ALA A 8 1.93 -8.00 17.61
C ALA A 8 1.33 -7.45 16.30
N ILE A 9 1.92 -7.80 15.15
CA ILE A 9 1.39 -7.43 13.81
C ILE A 9 -0.03 -7.98 13.63
N ALA A 10 -0.26 -9.25 13.96
CA ALA A 10 -1.57 -9.87 13.81
C ALA A 10 -2.64 -9.21 14.69
N THR A 11 -2.29 -8.87 15.94
CA THR A 11 -3.18 -8.15 16.86
C THR A 11 -3.46 -6.74 16.36
N ALA A 12 -2.44 -5.99 15.92
CA ALA A 12 -2.62 -4.65 15.38
C ALA A 12 -3.52 -4.66 14.13
N TYR A 13 -3.32 -5.62 13.23
CA TYR A 13 -4.16 -5.78 12.04
C TYR A 13 -5.62 -6.02 12.45
N GLN A 14 -5.87 -6.97 13.36
CA GLN A 14 -7.22 -7.26 13.85
C GLN A 14 -7.87 -6.04 14.51
N ILE A 15 -7.13 -5.26 15.29
CA ILE A 15 -7.65 -4.02 15.87
C ILE A 15 -8.05 -3.04 14.76
N ALA A 16 -7.20 -2.89 13.73
CA ALA A 16 -7.42 -1.95 12.65
C ALA A 16 -8.60 -2.34 11.75
N THR A 17 -8.78 -3.63 11.44
CA THR A 17 -9.73 -4.13 10.43
C THR A 17 -10.92 -4.91 10.98
N LEU A 18 -10.88 -5.29 12.25
CA LEU A 18 -11.81 -6.25 12.88
C LEU A 18 -11.85 -7.63 12.17
N THR A 19 -10.76 -7.99 11.46
CA THR A 19 -10.60 -9.26 10.73
C THR A 19 -9.20 -9.82 10.91
N TYR A 20 -8.98 -11.10 10.58
CA TYR A 20 -7.66 -11.72 10.66
C TYR A 20 -6.82 -11.41 9.41
N PRO A 21 -5.50 -11.17 9.55
CA PRO A 21 -4.62 -11.02 8.40
C PRO A 21 -4.43 -12.36 7.69
N SER A 22 -4.25 -12.32 6.37
CA SER A 22 -3.77 -13.48 5.62
C SER A 22 -2.29 -13.71 5.86
N TYR A 23 -1.79 -14.89 5.49
CA TYR A 23 -0.37 -15.21 5.57
C TYR A 23 0.48 -14.23 4.75
N GLU A 24 0.05 -13.86 3.55
CA GLU A 24 0.76 -12.92 2.67
C GLU A 24 0.83 -11.51 3.25
N VAL A 25 -0.20 -11.09 3.99
CA VAL A 25 -0.18 -9.80 4.71
C VAL A 25 0.85 -9.83 5.83
N ILE A 26 0.94 -10.93 6.58
CA ILE A 26 1.97 -11.10 7.62
C ILE A 26 3.37 -11.10 7.01
N GLU A 27 3.61 -11.85 5.95
CA GLU A 27 4.93 -11.89 5.29
C GLU A 27 5.32 -10.54 4.70
N LEU A 28 4.36 -9.74 4.21
CA LEU A 28 4.61 -8.37 3.74
C LEU A 28 5.02 -7.43 4.89
N LEU A 29 4.39 -7.56 6.06
CA LEU A 29 4.58 -6.63 7.18
C LEU A 29 5.73 -7.03 8.12
N ARG A 30 6.02 -8.33 8.25
CA ARG A 30 7.05 -8.87 9.18
C ARG A 30 8.42 -8.21 9.05
N PRO A 31 8.94 -7.88 7.84
CA PRO A 31 10.26 -7.26 7.70
C PRO A 31 10.31 -5.79 8.14
N LEU A 32 9.17 -5.15 8.36
CA LEU A 32 9.09 -3.72 8.67
C LEU A 32 9.18 -3.46 10.17
N ASP A 33 9.66 -2.27 10.53
CA ASP A 33 9.56 -1.78 11.91
C ASP A 33 8.09 -1.69 12.35
N ILE A 34 7.83 -2.04 13.61
CA ILE A 34 6.45 -2.09 14.13
C ILE A 34 5.73 -0.73 14.00
N ASN A 35 6.45 0.38 14.17
CA ASN A 35 5.88 1.72 13.99
C ASN A 35 5.39 1.94 12.55
N ARG A 36 6.15 1.45 11.56
CA ARG A 36 5.76 1.52 10.14
C ARG A 36 4.54 0.65 9.85
N VAL A 37 4.45 -0.52 10.47
CA VAL A 37 3.27 -1.38 10.39
C VAL A 37 2.03 -0.65 10.94
N LEU A 38 2.13 -0.06 12.13
CA LEU A 38 1.02 0.66 12.75
C LEU A 38 0.54 1.84 11.90
N GLU A 39 1.47 2.59 11.30
CA GLU A 39 1.15 3.67 10.37
C GLU A 39 0.37 3.17 9.14
N LEU A 40 0.84 2.11 8.48
CA LEU A 40 0.15 1.52 7.33
C LEU A 40 -1.27 1.04 7.67
N LEU A 41 -1.42 0.42 8.85
CA LEU A 41 -2.72 -0.05 9.32
C LEU A 41 -3.67 1.10 9.69
N LEU A 42 -3.14 2.21 10.21
CA LEU A 42 -3.90 3.42 10.48
C LEU A 42 -4.45 4.02 9.18
N ILE A 43 -3.62 4.18 8.16
CA ILE A 43 -4.02 4.67 6.83
C ILE A 43 -5.13 3.78 6.25
N MET A 44 -4.97 2.46 6.35
CA MET A 44 -5.97 1.51 5.88
C MET A 44 -7.30 1.65 6.62
N ARG A 45 -7.28 1.86 7.95
CA ARG A 45 -8.48 2.06 8.78
C ARG A 45 -9.17 3.40 8.48
N GLN A 46 -8.39 4.45 8.23
CA GLN A 46 -8.89 5.78 7.89
C GLN A 46 -9.36 5.90 6.43
N SER A 47 -9.12 4.87 5.61
CA SER A 47 -9.60 4.85 4.23
C SER A 47 -11.10 5.16 4.16
N PRO A 48 -11.52 6.17 3.38
CA PRO A 48 -12.91 6.63 3.34
C PRO A 48 -13.87 5.60 2.73
N ARG A 49 -13.34 4.53 2.12
CA ARG A 49 -14.09 3.40 1.59
C ARG A 49 -13.50 2.08 2.07
N PRO A 50 -14.31 1.01 2.15
CA PRO A 50 -13.83 -0.32 2.49
C PRO A 50 -12.69 -0.78 1.58
N VAL A 51 -11.57 -1.18 2.18
CA VAL A 51 -10.41 -1.70 1.46
C VAL A 51 -10.67 -3.16 1.05
N LYS A 52 -10.99 -3.36 -0.23
CA LYS A 52 -11.33 -4.70 -0.78
C LYS A 52 -10.16 -5.67 -0.86
N SER A 53 -8.94 -5.16 -0.96
CA SER A 53 -7.72 -5.96 -1.08
C SER A 53 -6.65 -5.38 -0.17
N PRO A 54 -6.60 -5.80 1.10
CA PRO A 54 -5.62 -5.32 2.07
C PRO A 54 -4.18 -5.48 1.60
N LEU A 55 -3.84 -6.64 1.01
CA LEU A 55 -2.49 -6.91 0.51
C LEU A 55 -2.03 -5.90 -0.55
N ASN A 56 -2.86 -5.64 -1.56
CA ASN A 56 -2.52 -4.70 -2.63
C ASN A 56 -2.50 -3.25 -2.14
N PHE A 57 -3.40 -2.89 -1.22
CA PHE A 57 -3.40 -1.59 -0.57
C PHE A 57 -2.09 -1.34 0.17
N LEU A 58 -1.69 -2.28 1.03
CA LEU A 58 -0.47 -2.18 1.83
C LEU A 58 0.78 -2.16 0.94
N ARG A 59 0.85 -2.99 -0.11
CA ARG A 59 1.96 -2.93 -1.09
C ARG A 59 2.10 -1.56 -1.72
N ARG A 60 0.97 -0.97 -2.15
CA ARG A 60 0.95 0.36 -2.75
C ARG A 60 1.39 1.43 -1.75
N ALA A 61 0.85 1.40 -0.53
CA ALA A 61 1.21 2.34 0.54
C ALA A 61 2.70 2.27 0.91
N ILE A 62 3.30 1.07 0.90
CA ILE A 62 4.74 0.88 1.08
C ILE A 62 5.52 1.46 -0.10
N GLN A 63 5.14 1.11 -1.34
CA GLN A 63 5.83 1.55 -2.56
C GLN A 63 5.79 3.06 -2.75
N GLU A 64 4.66 3.69 -2.44
CA GLU A 64 4.47 5.14 -2.55
C GLU A 64 4.88 5.89 -1.28
N ASN A 65 5.42 5.18 -0.28
CA ASN A 65 5.86 5.72 0.99
C ASN A 65 4.80 6.63 1.67
N TRP A 66 3.53 6.20 1.65
CA TRP A 66 2.43 6.92 2.31
C TRP A 66 2.70 7.04 3.80
N SER A 67 2.35 8.19 4.39
CA SER A 67 2.44 8.45 5.83
C SER A 67 1.07 8.45 6.49
N ALA A 68 1.01 8.49 7.82
CA ALA A 68 -0.25 8.60 8.58
C ALA A 68 -1.12 9.80 8.17
N GLU A 69 -0.53 10.83 7.55
CA GLU A 69 -1.22 12.02 7.06
C GLU A 69 -1.71 11.87 5.60
N THR A 70 -1.28 10.81 4.91
CA THR A 70 -1.67 10.55 3.53
C THR A 70 -3.11 10.02 3.48
N MET A 71 -4.02 10.84 2.94
CA MET A 71 -5.39 10.42 2.68
C MET A 71 -5.46 9.55 1.40
N PRO A 72 -5.96 8.30 1.47
CA PRO A 72 -6.03 7.44 0.29
C PRO A 72 -7.06 7.98 -0.72
N GLU A 73 -6.58 8.42 -1.88
CA GLU A 73 -7.47 8.86 -2.95
C GLU A 73 -7.91 7.68 -3.84
N LYS A 74 -9.10 7.82 -4.44
CA LYS A 74 -9.59 6.83 -5.41
C LYS A 74 -8.80 6.97 -6.69
N VAL A 75 -7.84 6.08 -6.89
CA VAL A 75 -7.12 6.01 -8.16
C VAL A 75 -8.06 5.49 -9.26
N ASN A 76 -8.25 6.29 -10.30
CA ASN A 76 -8.92 5.84 -11.51
C ASN A 76 -7.96 4.96 -12.32
N ARG A 77 -8.08 3.65 -12.14
CA ARG A 77 -7.22 2.64 -12.79
C ARG A 77 -7.21 2.73 -14.31
N ASN A 78 -8.30 3.19 -14.94
CA ASN A 78 -8.32 3.37 -16.39
C ASN A 78 -7.39 4.50 -16.82
N ILE A 79 -7.37 5.60 -16.06
CA ILE A 79 -6.46 6.72 -16.32
C ILE A 79 -5.01 6.30 -16.04
N GLU A 80 -4.78 5.58 -14.94
CA GLU A 80 -3.45 5.04 -14.61
C GLU A 80 -2.92 4.13 -15.71
N HIS A 81 -3.75 3.22 -16.22
CA HIS A 81 -3.37 2.34 -17.32
C HIS A 81 -3.11 3.12 -18.62
N LEU A 82 -3.85 4.18 -18.91
CA LEU A 82 -3.60 5.03 -20.09
C LEU A 82 -2.26 5.76 -19.96
N GLU A 83 -1.93 6.26 -18.78
CA GLU A 83 -0.67 6.95 -18.50
C GLU A 83 0.52 5.98 -18.52
N GLU A 84 0.39 4.77 -17.96
CA GLU A 84 1.43 3.74 -18.04
C GLU A 84 1.70 3.35 -19.51
N ASN A 85 0.63 3.12 -20.29
CA ASN A 85 0.76 2.80 -21.71
C ASN A 85 1.41 3.93 -22.54
N HIS A 86 1.23 5.19 -22.13
CA HIS A 86 1.92 6.30 -22.77
C HIS A 86 3.45 6.15 -22.66
N TYR A 87 3.96 5.75 -21.49
CA TYR A 87 5.40 5.51 -21.30
C TYR A 87 5.88 4.22 -21.94
N LEU A 88 5.08 3.14 -21.89
CA LEU A 88 5.43 1.89 -22.59
C LEU A 88 5.60 2.12 -24.10
N ARG A 89 4.71 2.92 -24.73
CA ARG A 89 4.83 3.30 -26.14
C ARG A 89 6.06 4.16 -26.46
N LYS A 90 6.62 4.84 -25.46
CA LYS A 90 7.87 5.60 -25.57
C LYS A 90 9.13 4.74 -25.35
N GLY A 91 8.96 3.43 -25.12
CA GLY A 91 10.06 2.47 -24.98
C GLY A 91 10.54 2.25 -23.54
N TYR A 92 9.83 2.79 -22.54
CA TYR A 92 10.14 2.52 -21.13
C TYR A 92 9.69 1.12 -20.72
N SER A 93 10.38 0.52 -19.76
CA SER A 93 9.94 -0.71 -19.11
C SER A 93 8.68 -0.47 -18.25
N ILE A 94 7.98 -1.55 -17.88
CA ILE A 94 6.77 -1.48 -17.04
C ILE A 94 7.06 -0.80 -15.69
N ASP A 95 8.20 -1.10 -15.07
CA ASP A 95 8.55 -0.55 -13.76
C ASP A 95 8.92 0.95 -13.86
N GLU A 96 9.60 1.35 -14.93
CA GLU A 96 9.89 2.77 -15.21
C GLU A 96 8.61 3.54 -15.53
N ALA A 97 7.73 2.97 -16.35
CA ALA A 97 6.45 3.57 -16.70
C ALA A 97 5.61 3.84 -15.45
N ARG A 98 5.48 2.85 -14.56
CA ARG A 98 4.81 3.00 -13.26
C ARG A 98 5.42 4.12 -12.43
N THR A 99 6.75 4.14 -12.32
CA THR A 99 7.47 5.16 -11.54
C THR A 99 7.20 6.57 -12.07
N LEU A 100 7.19 6.75 -13.40
CA LEU A 100 6.95 8.05 -14.04
C LEU A 100 5.50 8.53 -13.88
N VAL A 101 4.52 7.63 -13.98
CA VAL A 101 3.11 7.95 -13.72
C VAL A 101 2.92 8.45 -12.29
N GLN A 102 3.45 7.71 -11.31
CA GLN A 102 3.32 8.12 -9.91
C GLN A 102 4.05 9.43 -9.63
N ARG A 103 5.25 9.64 -10.19
CA ARG A 103 6.02 10.88 -10.00
C ARG A 103 5.28 12.12 -10.50
N ASN A 104 4.58 12.01 -11.62
CA ASN A 104 3.83 13.14 -12.17
C ASN A 104 2.60 13.46 -11.32
N ARG A 105 1.89 12.44 -10.82
CA ARG A 105 0.71 12.63 -9.97
C ARG A 105 1.03 13.25 -8.61
N ALA A 106 2.23 13.00 -8.07
CA ALA A 106 2.66 13.61 -6.81
C ALA A 106 3.03 15.10 -6.94
N ARG A 107 3.02 15.68 -8.15
CA ARG A 107 3.36 17.08 -8.41
C ARG A 107 2.15 17.99 -8.66
N ASP A 108 0.98 17.40 -8.87
CA ASP A 108 -0.31 18.09 -9.06
C ASP A 108 -1.04 18.23 -7.71
#